data_AF-A0A3R7Y9Z7-F1
#
_entry.id   AF-A0A3R7Y9Z7-F1
#
_cell.length_a   1.000
_cell.length_b   1.000
_cell.length_c   1.000
_cell.angle_alpha   90.00
_cell.angle_beta   90.00
_cell.angle_gamma   90.00
#
_symmetry.space_group_name_H-M   'P 1'
#
loop_
_entity.id
_entity.type
_entity.pdbx_description
1 polymer ?
#
loop_
_entity_poly.entity_id
_entity_poly.type
_entity_poly.pdbx_seq_one_letter_code
_entity_poly.pdbx_strand_id
1 'polypeptide(L)'
;MLWFEDVRMAASLDDVKNTLDGMSWKYIVKEDKNNVLTGVVTNTYLDADGEKRLGLLIRIVEDGEMLVVAAPFARRVPGLDKATRLALFELFNEATRNYKLARASWDPEDGEITANVMIPIEQGAFHSSMLERCIHNLIEFFERYGNRIDEVINTPTVTVPDEDELITMTHEEMMERFARYQAELEDGV
;
A
#
# COMPACT_ATOMS: atom_id res chain seq x y z
N MET A 1 -36.46 -26.08 -9.94
CA MET A 1 -35.65 -25.19 -9.10
C MET A 1 -34.47 -24.77 -9.95
N LEU A 2 -34.59 -23.65 -10.65
CA LEU A 2 -33.55 -23.11 -11.53
C LEU A 2 -32.58 -22.37 -10.63
N TRP A 3 -31.36 -22.90 -10.50
CA TRP A 3 -30.24 -22.17 -9.95
C TRP A 3 -29.93 -21.05 -10.93
N PHE A 4 -30.11 -19.81 -10.52
CA PHE A 4 -29.48 -18.69 -11.21
C PHE A 4 -27.98 -18.89 -11.01
N GLU A 5 -27.25 -19.21 -12.08
CA GLU A 5 -25.83 -18.87 -12.15
C GLU A 5 -25.76 -17.35 -11.97
N ASP A 6 -25.35 -16.95 -10.79
CA ASP A 6 -24.95 -15.58 -10.50
C ASP A 6 -23.74 -15.31 -11.41
N VAL A 7 -23.99 -14.72 -12.59
CA VAL A 7 -22.93 -14.27 -13.50
C VAL A 7 -22.24 -13.11 -12.80
N ARG A 8 -21.34 -13.44 -11.87
CA ARG A 8 -20.41 -12.48 -11.29
C ARG A 8 -19.45 -12.11 -12.39
N MET A 9 -19.58 -10.89 -12.91
CA MET A 9 -18.52 -10.33 -13.75
C MET A 9 -17.35 -10.03 -12.82
N ALA A 10 -16.35 -10.91 -12.84
CA ALA A 10 -15.07 -10.66 -12.22
C ALA A 10 -14.52 -9.33 -12.73
N ALA A 11 -13.84 -8.57 -11.87
CA ALA A 11 -13.30 -7.29 -12.28
C ALA A 11 -12.30 -7.47 -13.42
N SER A 12 -12.19 -6.46 -14.26
CA SER A 12 -11.40 -6.50 -15.48
C SER A 12 -10.55 -5.26 -15.64
N LEU A 13 -9.57 -5.32 -16.55
CA LEU A 13 -8.79 -4.15 -16.91
C LEU A 13 -9.65 -3.04 -17.54
N ASP A 14 -10.79 -3.40 -18.14
CA ASP A 14 -11.74 -2.42 -18.69
C ASP A 14 -12.42 -1.60 -17.59
N ASP A 15 -12.68 -2.17 -16.40
CA ASP A 15 -13.21 -1.42 -15.26
C ASP A 15 -12.24 -0.34 -14.78
N VAL A 16 -10.94 -0.66 -14.79
CA VAL A 16 -9.86 0.30 -14.50
C VAL A 16 -9.82 1.40 -15.56
N LYS A 17 -9.84 1.04 -16.84
CA LYS A 17 -9.81 2.00 -17.96
C LYS A 17 -11.01 2.94 -17.93
N ASN A 18 -12.22 2.40 -17.78
CA ASN A 18 -13.45 3.18 -17.69
C ASN A 18 -13.42 4.16 -16.51
N THR A 19 -12.86 3.75 -15.38
CA THR A 19 -12.69 4.64 -14.23
C THR A 19 -11.72 5.78 -14.53
N LEU A 20 -10.55 5.48 -15.11
CA LEU A 20 -9.57 6.50 -15.47
C LEU A 20 -10.10 7.46 -16.55
N ASP A 21 -10.85 6.95 -17.53
CA ASP A 21 -11.54 7.75 -18.54
C ASP A 21 -12.57 8.69 -17.89
N GLY A 22 -13.36 8.18 -16.94
CA GLY A 22 -14.30 8.99 -16.14
C GLY A 22 -13.61 10.08 -15.31
N MET A 23 -12.38 9.83 -14.84
CA MET A 23 -11.54 10.82 -14.17
C MET A 23 -10.83 11.78 -15.16
N SER A 24 -10.93 11.55 -16.47
CA SER A 24 -10.16 12.25 -17.52
C SER A 24 -8.64 12.13 -17.36
N TRP A 25 -8.17 10.98 -16.87
CA TRP A 25 -6.75 10.70 -16.65
C TRP A 25 -6.11 10.02 -17.85
N LYS A 26 -4.85 10.41 -18.13
CA LYS A 26 -4.06 9.77 -19.18
C LYS A 26 -3.41 8.49 -18.67
N TYR A 27 -3.42 7.45 -19.48
CA TYR A 27 -2.78 6.19 -19.16
C TYR A 27 -2.24 5.48 -20.41
N ILE A 28 -1.39 4.49 -20.18
CA ILE A 28 -0.85 3.58 -21.19
C ILE A 28 -1.24 2.17 -20.78
N VAL A 29 -1.83 1.42 -21.71
CA VAL A 29 -2.12 -0.01 -21.48
C VAL A 29 -0.95 -0.85 -21.98
N LYS A 30 -0.49 -1.80 -21.17
CA LYS A 30 0.46 -2.85 -21.55
C LYS A 30 -0.29 -4.18 -21.55
N GLU A 31 -0.98 -4.44 -22.65
CA GLU A 31 -1.81 -5.64 -22.86
C GLU A 31 -1.01 -6.94 -22.61
N ASP A 32 0.27 -6.97 -23.03
CA ASP A 32 1.17 -8.11 -22.84
C ASP A 32 1.46 -8.44 -21.37
N LYS A 33 1.34 -7.45 -20.48
CA LYS A 33 1.60 -7.57 -19.05
C LYS A 33 0.35 -7.39 -18.19
N ASN A 34 -0.82 -7.32 -18.82
CA ASN A 34 -2.12 -7.07 -18.20
C ASN A 34 -2.06 -5.92 -17.15
N ASN A 35 -1.46 -4.79 -17.51
CA ASN A 35 -1.35 -3.65 -16.61
C ASN A 35 -1.62 -2.30 -17.30
N VAL A 36 -2.05 -1.35 -16.48
CA VAL A 36 -2.24 0.05 -16.85
C VAL A 36 -1.20 0.90 -16.13
N LEU A 37 -0.49 1.73 -16.88
CA LEU A 37 0.45 2.71 -16.36
C LEU A 37 -0.17 4.09 -16.43
N THR A 38 -0.13 4.84 -15.33
CA THR A 38 -0.57 6.24 -15.29
C THR A 38 0.37 7.05 -14.40
N GLY A 39 0.17 8.35 -14.32
CA GLY A 39 0.98 9.25 -13.50
C GLY A 39 0.13 10.33 -12.88
N VAL A 40 0.48 10.72 -11.66
CA VAL A 40 -0.25 11.70 -10.86
C VAL A 40 0.65 12.84 -10.46
N VAL A 41 0.08 14.04 -10.38
CA VAL A 41 0.81 15.21 -9.88
C VAL A 41 0.73 15.22 -8.35
N THR A 42 1.87 15.41 -7.72
CA THR A 42 2.00 15.50 -6.25
C THR A 42 2.15 16.96 -5.83
N ASN A 43 1.95 17.23 -4.54
CA ASN A 43 2.10 18.55 -3.95
C ASN A 43 3.51 18.76 -3.41
N THR A 44 4.06 17.79 -2.68
CA THR A 44 5.35 17.89 -1.98
C THR A 44 6.33 16.79 -2.36
N TYR A 45 5.86 15.58 -2.67
CA TYR A 45 6.72 14.51 -3.14
C TYR A 45 7.42 14.90 -4.45
N LEU A 46 8.72 14.57 -4.55
CA LEU A 46 9.55 14.74 -5.73
C LEU A 46 10.07 13.38 -6.18
N ASP A 47 9.99 13.10 -7.48
CA ASP A 47 10.62 11.95 -8.10
C ASP A 47 12.14 12.12 -8.22
N ALA A 48 12.80 11.16 -8.86
CA ALA A 48 14.25 11.15 -9.05
C ALA A 48 14.78 12.33 -9.88
N ASP A 49 13.94 12.92 -10.74
CA ASP A 49 14.28 14.07 -11.58
C ASP A 49 13.91 15.41 -10.92
N GLY A 50 13.36 15.37 -9.69
CA GLY A 50 12.90 16.54 -8.95
C GLY A 50 11.55 17.07 -9.45
N GLU A 51 10.79 16.27 -10.20
CA GLU A 51 9.44 16.63 -10.63
C GLU A 51 8.40 16.17 -9.59
N LYS A 52 7.31 16.93 -9.49
CA LYS A 52 6.17 16.60 -8.62
C LYS A 52 5.25 15.58 -9.28
N ARG A 53 5.76 14.38 -9.52
CA ARG A 53 5.04 13.32 -10.24
C ARG A 53 5.27 11.98 -9.59
N LEU A 54 4.21 11.17 -9.51
CA LEU A 54 4.30 9.79 -9.06
C LEU A 54 3.76 8.87 -10.15
N GLY A 55 4.61 7.96 -10.62
CA GLY A 55 4.22 6.92 -11.59
C GLY A 55 3.47 5.79 -10.90
N LEU A 56 2.34 5.38 -11.47
CA LEU A 56 1.48 4.32 -10.96
C LEU A 56 1.34 3.18 -11.96
N LEU A 57 1.27 1.97 -11.43
CA LEU A 57 0.92 0.74 -12.13
C LEU A 57 -0.34 0.17 -11.48
N ILE A 58 -1.35 -0.13 -12.29
CA ILE A 58 -2.63 -0.68 -11.87
C ILE A 58 -2.83 -2.03 -12.54
N ARG A 59 -3.25 -3.03 -11.76
CA ARG A 59 -3.55 -4.38 -12.23
C ARG A 59 -4.81 -4.92 -11.56
N ILE A 60 -5.50 -5.77 -12.30
CA ILE A 60 -6.41 -6.75 -11.74
C ILE A 60 -5.70 -8.10 -11.81
N VAL A 61 -5.57 -8.76 -10.65
CA VAL A 61 -4.90 -10.06 -10.50
C VAL A 61 -5.85 -11.06 -9.88
N GLU A 62 -5.38 -12.31 -9.69
CA GLU A 62 -6.19 -13.40 -9.12
C GLU A 62 -7.52 -13.57 -9.88
N ASP A 63 -7.45 -13.67 -11.21
CA ASP A 63 -8.62 -13.88 -12.07
C ASP A 63 -9.79 -12.89 -11.86
N GLY A 64 -9.48 -11.65 -11.48
CA GLY A 64 -10.49 -10.61 -11.24
C GLY A 64 -10.83 -10.37 -9.77
N GLU A 65 -10.14 -11.06 -8.87
CA GLU A 65 -10.45 -11.08 -7.44
C GLU A 65 -9.62 -10.09 -6.61
N MET A 66 -8.58 -9.49 -7.18
CA MET A 66 -7.75 -8.52 -6.47
C MET A 66 -7.36 -7.31 -7.33
N LEU A 67 -7.61 -6.11 -6.80
CA LEU A 67 -7.09 -4.86 -7.33
C LEU A 67 -5.73 -4.55 -6.70
N VAL A 68 -4.74 -4.31 -7.55
CA VAL A 68 -3.41 -3.85 -7.15
C VAL A 68 -3.14 -2.50 -7.78
N VAL A 69 -2.91 -1.49 -6.94
CA VAL A 69 -2.34 -0.20 -7.35
C VAL A 69 -0.98 -0.08 -6.71
N ALA A 70 0.05 0.19 -7.50
CA ALA A 70 1.42 0.28 -7.04
C ALA A 70 2.12 1.51 -7.60
N ALA A 71 3.08 2.05 -6.86
CA ALA A 71 4.09 2.98 -7.33
C ALA A 71 5.45 2.25 -7.31
N PRO A 72 5.76 1.43 -8.33
CA PRO A 72 6.99 0.63 -8.33
C PRO A 72 8.23 1.50 -8.56
N PHE A 73 8.09 2.62 -9.28
CA PHE A 73 9.22 3.45 -9.69
C PHE A 73 9.43 4.67 -8.78
N ALA A 74 8.93 4.62 -7.55
CA ALA A 74 8.94 5.80 -6.68
C ALA A 74 10.36 6.22 -6.29
N ARG A 75 11.28 5.26 -6.09
CA ARG A 75 12.69 5.57 -5.91
C ARG A 75 13.54 4.37 -6.25
N ARG A 76 14.79 4.60 -6.67
CA ARG A 76 15.78 3.55 -6.85
C ARG A 76 17.04 3.89 -6.09
N VAL A 77 17.40 3.05 -5.13
CA VAL A 77 18.50 3.24 -4.20
C VAL A 77 19.30 1.94 -4.06
N PRO A 78 20.18 1.64 -5.04
CA PRO A 78 20.99 0.43 -5.00
C PRO A 78 22.13 0.58 -3.98
N GLY A 79 22.61 -0.55 -3.45
CA GLY A 79 23.83 -0.58 -2.64
C GLY A 79 23.71 0.08 -1.27
N LEU A 80 22.53 0.08 -0.66
CA LEU A 80 22.35 0.54 0.72
C LEU A 80 23.20 -0.27 1.70
N ASP A 81 23.87 0.43 2.61
CA ASP A 81 24.54 -0.23 3.72
C ASP A 81 23.53 -0.82 4.72
N LYS A 82 24.03 -1.61 5.68
CA LYS A 82 23.19 -2.28 6.66
C LYS A 82 22.41 -1.29 7.54
N ALA A 83 23.01 -0.16 7.92
CA ALA A 83 22.39 0.81 8.82
C ALA A 83 21.24 1.53 8.11
N THR A 84 21.47 2.02 6.89
CA THR A 84 20.43 2.67 6.09
C THR A 84 19.28 1.72 5.77
N ARG A 85 19.58 0.46 5.45
CA ARG A 85 18.54 -0.55 5.21
C ARG A 85 17.67 -0.79 6.46
N LEU A 86 18.28 -0.87 7.65
CA LEU A 86 17.54 -1.06 8.90
C LEU A 86 16.66 0.15 9.22
N ALA A 87 17.18 1.38 9.05
CA ALA A 87 16.41 2.59 9.25
C ALA A 87 15.23 2.70 8.26
N LEU A 88 15.42 2.26 7.01
CA LEU A 88 14.36 2.25 6.01
C LEU A 88 13.25 1.24 6.36
N PHE A 89 13.62 0.05 6.86
CA PHE A 89 12.66 -0.94 7.34
C PHE A 89 11.89 -0.47 8.57
N GLU A 90 12.56 0.24 9.49
CA GLU A 90 11.92 0.87 10.64
C GLU A 90 10.87 1.89 10.18
N LEU A 91 11.23 2.77 9.24
CA LEU A 91 10.31 3.74 8.64
C LEU A 91 9.12 3.06 7.95
N PHE A 92 9.33 2.00 7.18
CA PHE A 92 8.24 1.28 6.51
C PHE A 92 7.33 0.55 7.49
N ASN A 93 7.87 0.01 8.58
CA ASN A 93 7.09 -0.57 9.66
C ASN A 93 6.25 0.49 10.38
N GLU A 94 6.84 1.65 10.68
CA GLU A 94 6.11 2.79 11.23
C GLU A 94 4.99 3.22 10.29
N ALA A 95 5.27 3.37 9.00
CA ALA A 95 4.27 3.73 8.00
C ALA A 95 3.14 2.68 7.93
N THR A 96 3.47 1.39 8.02
CA THR A 96 2.48 0.31 8.06
C THR A 96 1.58 0.38 9.30
N ARG A 97 2.11 0.81 10.45
CA ARG A 97 1.31 1.00 11.67
C ARG A 97 0.42 2.25 11.60
N ASN A 98 0.93 3.33 11.03
CA ASN A 98 0.33 4.66 11.15
C ASN A 98 -0.46 5.12 9.91
N TYR A 99 -0.28 4.45 8.77
CA TYR A 99 -0.90 4.81 7.52
C TYR A 99 -1.75 3.65 6.98
N LYS A 100 -2.95 3.97 6.50
CA LYS A 100 -3.92 2.97 6.08
C LYS A 100 -3.58 2.44 4.70
N LEU A 101 -3.81 1.14 4.48
CA LEU A 101 -3.85 0.43 3.19
C LEU A 101 -2.53 0.34 2.39
N ALA A 102 -1.74 1.41 2.33
CA ALA A 102 -0.48 1.43 1.58
C ALA A 102 0.63 0.75 2.38
N ARG A 103 1.39 -0.11 1.70
CA ARG A 103 2.60 -0.75 2.23
C ARG A 103 3.76 -0.44 1.32
N ALA A 104 4.91 -0.14 1.91
CA ALA A 104 6.14 0.08 1.17
C ALA A 104 7.19 -0.99 1.48
N SER A 105 8.03 -1.26 0.50
CA SER A 105 9.15 -2.19 0.61
C SER A 105 10.33 -1.70 -0.22
N TRP A 106 11.52 -2.21 0.11
CA TRP A 106 12.73 -2.02 -0.68
C TRP A 106 13.19 -3.37 -1.21
N ASP A 107 13.46 -3.44 -2.51
CA ASP A 107 13.97 -4.64 -3.17
C ASP A 107 15.51 -4.66 -3.13
N PRO A 108 16.14 -5.67 -2.50
CA PRO A 108 17.59 -5.79 -2.47
C PRO A 108 18.23 -6.12 -3.83
N GLU A 109 17.49 -6.66 -4.79
CA GLU A 109 18.04 -7.08 -6.09
C GLU A 109 18.36 -5.88 -6.98
N ASP A 110 17.48 -4.89 -7.05
CA ASP A 110 17.63 -3.72 -7.93
C ASP A 110 17.62 -2.35 -7.22
N GLY A 111 17.32 -2.35 -5.91
CA GLY A 111 17.26 -1.18 -5.05
C GLY A 111 15.95 -0.40 -5.14
N GLU A 112 14.91 -0.90 -5.80
CA GLU A 112 13.65 -0.17 -5.95
C GLU A 112 12.90 -0.06 -4.61
N ILE A 113 12.48 1.17 -4.28
CA ILE A 113 11.48 1.42 -3.25
C ILE A 113 10.13 1.45 -3.92
N THR A 114 9.29 0.49 -3.55
CA THR A 114 7.95 0.33 -4.08
C THR A 114 6.93 0.58 -2.97
N ALA A 115 5.78 1.12 -3.33
CA ALA A 115 4.61 1.09 -2.44
C ALA A 115 3.39 0.58 -3.19
N ASN A 116 2.50 -0.11 -2.49
CA ASN A 116 1.29 -0.65 -3.09
C ASN A 116 0.11 -0.62 -2.13
N VAL A 117 -1.08 -0.56 -2.72
CA VAL A 117 -2.36 -0.87 -2.09
C VAL A 117 -2.92 -2.07 -2.83
N MET A 118 -3.23 -3.13 -2.07
CA MET A 118 -3.86 -4.34 -2.59
C MET A 118 -5.16 -4.56 -1.82
N ILE A 119 -6.28 -4.67 -2.55
CA ILE A 119 -7.58 -4.92 -1.95
C ILE A 119 -8.27 -6.10 -2.66
N PRO A 120 -8.86 -7.03 -1.89
CA PRO A 120 -9.70 -8.07 -2.45
C PRO A 120 -11.02 -7.47 -2.95
N ILE A 121 -11.50 -7.98 -4.07
CA ILE A 121 -12.75 -7.59 -4.75
C ILE A 121 -13.62 -8.80 -5.14
N GLU A 122 -13.22 -10.02 -4.75
CA GLU A 122 -13.86 -11.34 -4.92
C GLU A 122 -15.41 -11.38 -4.83
N GLN A 123 -16.00 -10.58 -3.95
CA GLN A 123 -17.44 -10.62 -3.63
C GLN A 123 -18.19 -9.33 -3.94
N GLY A 124 -17.52 -8.33 -4.51
CA GLY A 124 -18.09 -7.02 -4.80
C GLY A 124 -18.02 -6.68 -6.28
N ALA A 125 -18.98 -5.89 -6.76
CA ALA A 125 -18.81 -5.22 -8.04
C ALA A 125 -17.66 -4.21 -7.91
N PHE A 126 -16.75 -4.20 -8.88
CA PHE A 126 -15.75 -3.15 -8.98
C PHE A 126 -16.46 -1.78 -9.02
N HIS A 127 -16.08 -0.88 -8.12
CA HIS A 127 -16.63 0.48 -8.08
C HIS A 127 -15.50 1.48 -8.29
N SER A 128 -15.71 2.52 -9.10
CA SER A 128 -14.68 3.52 -9.44
C SER A 128 -14.00 4.11 -8.20
N SER A 129 -14.80 4.40 -7.16
CA SER A 129 -14.33 4.90 -5.87
C SER A 129 -13.31 3.98 -5.17
N MET A 130 -13.30 2.67 -5.45
CA MET A 130 -12.27 1.76 -4.93
C MET A 130 -10.91 2.09 -5.52
N LEU A 131 -10.83 2.23 -6.85
CA LEU A 131 -9.61 2.62 -7.54
C LEU A 131 -9.16 4.03 -7.14
N GLU A 132 -10.09 4.99 -7.13
CA GLU A 132 -9.81 6.36 -6.69
C GLU A 132 -9.23 6.38 -5.27
N ARG A 133 -9.80 5.61 -4.34
CA ARG A 133 -9.27 5.52 -2.96
C ARG A 133 -7.88 4.91 -2.93
N CYS A 134 -7.62 3.84 -3.68
CA CYS A 134 -6.29 3.22 -3.73
C CYS A 134 -5.23 4.20 -4.25
N ILE A 135 -5.56 4.94 -5.32
CA ILE A 135 -4.69 5.97 -5.90
C ILE A 135 -4.44 7.09 -4.88
N HIS A 136 -5.48 7.62 -4.24
CA HIS A 136 -5.33 8.68 -3.24
C HIS A 136 -4.49 8.23 -2.04
N ASN A 137 -4.64 6.98 -1.58
CA ASN A 137 -3.82 6.45 -0.48
C ASN A 137 -2.33 6.38 -0.86
N LEU A 138 -2.00 6.02 -2.10
CA LEU A 138 -0.60 6.04 -2.54
C LEU A 138 -0.05 7.46 -2.65
N ILE A 139 -0.84 8.41 -3.17
CA ILE A 139 -0.42 9.81 -3.24
C ILE A 139 -0.10 10.31 -1.84
N GLU A 140 -1.07 10.24 -0.92
CA GLU A 140 -0.91 10.74 0.44
C GLU A 140 0.19 10.00 1.22
N PHE A 141 0.40 8.70 0.97
CA PHE A 141 1.56 7.98 1.48
C PHE A 141 2.87 8.67 1.09
N PHE A 142 3.08 8.99 -0.19
CA PHE A 142 4.31 9.65 -0.63
C PHE A 142 4.39 11.13 -0.23
N GLU A 143 3.27 11.84 -0.13
CA GLU A 143 3.26 13.19 0.47
C GLU A 143 3.75 13.16 1.92
N ARG A 144 3.37 12.13 2.68
CA ARG A 144 3.69 12.03 4.10
C ARG A 144 5.07 11.44 4.39
N TYR A 145 5.47 10.44 3.63
CA TYR A 145 6.67 9.65 3.89
C TYR A 145 7.79 9.87 2.87
N GLY A 146 7.52 10.49 1.71
CA GLY A 146 8.52 10.69 0.65
C GLY A 146 9.77 11.43 1.13
N ASN A 147 9.60 12.55 1.82
CA ASN A 147 10.73 13.30 2.38
C ASN A 147 11.45 12.52 3.48
N ARG A 148 10.73 11.75 4.29
CA ARG A 148 11.31 10.93 5.36
C ARG A 148 12.14 9.78 4.81
N ILE A 149 11.71 9.19 3.69
CA ILE A 149 12.51 8.22 2.94
C ILE A 149 13.85 8.85 2.55
N ASP A 150 13.84 10.10 2.08
CA ASP A 150 15.06 10.81 1.64
C ASP A 150 15.96 11.15 2.81
N GLU A 151 15.39 11.59 3.92
CA GLU A 151 16.10 11.82 5.17
C GLU A 151 16.78 10.53 5.65
N VAL A 152 16.08 9.40 5.65
CA VAL A 152 16.64 8.11 6.07
C VAL A 152 17.76 7.63 5.14
N ILE A 153 17.58 7.79 3.83
CA ILE A 153 18.60 7.40 2.84
C ILE A 153 19.89 8.23 3.03
N ASN A 154 19.76 9.54 3.27
CA ASN A 154 20.89 10.46 3.35
C ASN A 154 21.50 10.54 4.76
N THR A 155 20.70 10.38 5.80
CA THR A 155 21.07 10.51 7.23
C THR A 155 20.38 9.41 8.05
N PRO A 156 20.84 8.15 7.93
CA PRO A 156 20.18 7.03 8.57
C PRO A 156 20.26 7.15 10.09
N THR A 157 19.09 7.26 10.72
CA THR A 157 18.95 7.20 12.17
C THR A 157 18.12 5.96 12.49
N VAL A 158 18.73 4.97 13.12
CA VAL A 158 18.01 3.78 13.62
C VAL A 158 17.68 4.07 15.08
N THR A 159 16.41 4.18 15.40
CA THR A 159 15.98 4.22 16.79
C THR A 159 15.51 2.82 17.10
N VAL A 160 16.35 2.01 17.75
CA VAL A 160 15.85 0.75 18.30
C VAL A 160 14.79 1.14 19.32
N PRO A 161 13.50 0.82 19.11
CA PRO A 161 12.49 1.11 20.11
C PRO A 161 12.90 0.34 21.37
N ASP A 162 12.86 1.01 22.53
CA ASP A 162 12.81 0.26 23.78
C ASP A 162 11.63 -0.72 23.68
N GLU A 163 11.82 -1.98 24.10
CA GLU A 163 10.83 -3.06 23.95
C GLU A 163 9.42 -2.53 24.25
N ASP A 164 8.53 -2.53 23.24
CA ASP A 164 7.09 -2.24 23.44
C ASP A 164 6.62 -3.07 24.65
N GLU A 165 6.06 -2.45 25.69
CA GLU A 165 5.51 -3.14 26.89
C GLU A 165 4.48 -4.25 26.55
N LEU A 166 4.00 -4.27 25.30
CA LEU A 166 3.16 -5.33 24.74
C LEU A 166 3.90 -6.67 24.49
N ILE A 167 5.23 -6.66 24.40
CA ILE A 167 6.07 -7.85 24.14
C ILE A 167 6.64 -8.45 25.43
N THR A 168 6.59 -7.71 26.55
CA THR A 168 7.07 -8.18 27.86
C THR A 168 6.00 -8.83 28.73
N MET A 169 4.73 -8.82 28.29
CA MET A 169 3.65 -9.47 29.03
C MET A 169 3.89 -10.98 29.05
N THR A 170 3.94 -11.55 30.24
CA THR A 170 3.91 -13.00 30.44
C THR A 170 2.61 -13.59 29.90
N HIS A 171 2.62 -14.89 29.62
CA HIS A 171 1.41 -15.61 29.20
C HIS A 171 0.24 -15.40 30.18
N GLU A 172 0.53 -15.34 31.47
CA GLU A 172 -0.45 -15.12 32.53
C GLU A 172 -1.09 -13.72 32.45
N GLU A 173 -0.27 -12.67 32.31
CA GLU A 173 -0.76 -11.28 32.17
C GLU A 173 -1.58 -11.08 30.89
N MET A 174 -1.22 -11.76 29.80
CA MET A 174 -2.00 -11.75 28.56
C MET A 174 -3.38 -12.40 28.76
N MET A 175 -3.44 -13.53 29.47
CA MET A 175 -4.69 -14.25 29.73
C MET A 175 -5.60 -13.48 30.69
N GLU A 176 -5.06 -12.83 31.72
CA GLU A 176 -5.84 -11.97 32.63
C GLU A 176 -6.44 -10.76 31.89
N ARG A 177 -5.66 -10.11 31.03
CA ARG A 177 -6.15 -8.99 30.22
C ARG A 177 -7.24 -9.44 29.25
N PHE A 178 -7.09 -10.62 28.65
CA PHE A 178 -8.11 -11.20 27.78
C PHE A 178 -9.39 -11.54 28.54
N ALA A 179 -9.28 -12.12 29.75
CA ALA A 179 -10.42 -12.43 30.60
C ALA A 179 -11.18 -11.16 31.03
N ARG A 180 -10.47 -10.08 31.37
CA ARG A 180 -11.09 -8.78 31.68
C ARG A 180 -11.84 -8.21 30.48
N TYR A 181 -11.27 -8.30 29.28
CA TYR A 181 -11.93 -7.85 28.05
C TYR A 181 -13.21 -8.64 27.74
N GLN A 182 -13.20 -9.96 27.96
CA GLN A 182 -14.41 -10.80 27.81
C GLN A 182 -15.50 -10.42 28.82
N ALA A 183 -15.14 -10.21 30.08
CA ALA A 183 -16.09 -9.76 31.11
C ALA A 183 -16.69 -8.38 30.79
N GLU A 184 -15.88 -7.43 30.30
CA GLU A 184 -16.36 -6.11 29.84
C GLU A 184 -17.33 -6.20 28.65
N LEU A 185 -17.16 -7.20 27.77
CA LEU A 185 -18.10 -7.46 26.67
C LEU A 185 -19.40 -8.12 27.15
N GLU A 186 -19.34 -8.96 28.18
CA GLU A 186 -20.50 -9.62 28.77
C GLU A 186 -21.35 -8.66 29.62
N ASP A 187 -20.72 -7.70 30.30
CA ASP A 187 -21.40 -6.65 31.10
C ASP A 187 -21.91 -5.46 30.24
N GLY A 188 -21.52 -5.39 28.97
CA GLY A 188 -21.80 -4.29 28.04
C GLY A 188 -22.93 -4.52 27.03
N VAL A 189 -23.75 -5.56 27.19
CA VAL A 189 -24.94 -5.87 26.35
C VAL A 189 -26.25 -5.67 27.12
#